data_AF-A0A0R3TUN4-F1
#
_entry.id   AF-A0A0R3TUN4-F1
#
_cell.length_a   1.000
_cell.length_b   1.000
_cell.length_c   1.000
_cell.angle_alpha   90.00
_cell.angle_beta   90.00
_cell.angle_gamma   90.00
#
_symmetry.space_group_name_H-M   'P 1'
#
loop_
_entity.id
_entity.type
_entity.pdbx_description
1 polymer ?
#
loop_
_entity_poly.entity_id
_entity_poly.type
_entity_poly.pdbx_seq_one_letter_code
_entity_poly.pdbx_strand_id
1 'polypeptide(L)'
;METLGFAFEGELLIWKMAGRRTDVIDERLNDATKIKRKYPDRIPVIVERHPGSQINDLDKHKFLVPNDITVAQFMWIIRKRLQLPAEKALFLFFDDFVPQSRQVHCIANVLNLSIDLLDRRSLWTMGQLYNERKSDDGFLYAHYSGENSFGSL
;
A
#
# COMPACT_ATOMS: atom_id res chain seq x y z
N MET A 1 -15.59 24.65 4.88
CA MET A 1 -14.68 24.07 5.89
C MET A 1 -15.18 22.66 6.18
N GLU A 2 -14.76 21.68 5.39
CA GLU A 2 -15.15 20.29 5.60
C GLU A 2 -14.25 19.70 6.69
N THR A 3 -14.86 19.36 7.82
CA THR A 3 -14.16 18.72 8.95
C THR A 3 -13.68 17.34 8.51
N LEU A 4 -12.36 17.14 8.48
CA LEU A 4 -11.76 15.82 8.29
C LEU A 4 -12.27 14.88 9.39
N GLY A 5 -13.20 13.99 9.03
CA GLY A 5 -13.66 12.93 9.91
C GLY A 5 -12.58 11.84 9.99
N PHE A 6 -11.98 11.68 11.16
CA PHE A 6 -11.03 10.60 11.43
C PHE A 6 -11.71 9.55 12.30
N ALA A 7 -11.59 8.28 11.94
CA ALA A 7 -11.99 7.16 12.77
C ALA A 7 -10.76 6.30 13.10
N PHE A 8 -10.58 5.98 14.37
CA PHE A 8 -9.63 4.96 14.81
C PHE A 8 -10.34 3.60 14.76
N GLU A 9 -9.80 2.66 14.00
CA GLU A 9 -10.29 1.28 13.98
C GLU A 9 -9.08 0.34 14.08
N GLY A 10 -8.73 -0.04 15.31
CA GLY A 10 -7.48 -0.75 15.64
C GLY A 10 -6.29 0.21 15.76
N GLU A 11 -5.09 -0.23 15.34
CA GLU A 11 -3.84 0.57 15.36
C GLU A 11 -3.75 1.61 14.23
N LEU A 12 -4.60 1.48 13.21
CA LEU A 12 -4.61 2.33 12.04
C LEU A 12 -5.63 3.46 12.15
N LEU A 13 -5.19 4.63 11.72
CA LEU A 13 -6.05 5.78 11.48
C LEU A 13 -6.64 5.65 10.09
N ILE A 14 -7.96 5.77 9.98
CA ILE A 14 -8.62 5.82 8.69
C ILE A 14 -9.07 7.24 8.43
N TRP A 15 -8.68 7.74 7.26
CA TRP A 15 -8.97 9.09 6.85
C TRP A 15 -10.15 9.12 5.90
N LYS A 16 -11.25 9.71 6.35
CA LYS A 16 -12.46 9.85 5.54
C LYS A 16 -12.35 11.15 4.74
N MET A 17 -11.88 11.04 3.51
CA MET A 17 -11.98 12.12 2.54
C MET A 17 -12.79 11.69 1.32
N ALA A 18 -13.73 12.55 0.94
CA ALA A 18 -14.66 12.38 -0.19
C ALA A 18 -14.00 12.51 -1.58
N GLY A 19 -12.69 12.72 -1.63
CA GLY A 19 -11.95 12.89 -2.88
C GLY A 19 -12.00 11.66 -3.79
N ARG A 20 -12.52 11.85 -5.00
CA ARG A 20 -12.62 10.86 -6.08
C ARG A 20 -11.30 10.83 -6.86
N ARG A 21 -11.08 9.80 -7.67
CA ARG A 21 -9.90 9.62 -8.54
C ARG A 21 -9.69 10.76 -9.59
N THR A 22 -10.54 11.79 -9.57
CA THR A 22 -10.57 12.96 -10.47
C THR A 22 -10.02 14.24 -9.84
N ASP A 23 -9.60 14.21 -8.58
CA ASP A 23 -9.10 15.40 -7.89
C ASP A 23 -7.77 15.86 -8.54
N VAL A 24 -7.58 17.18 -8.65
CA VAL A 24 -6.38 17.77 -9.27
C VAL A 24 -5.15 17.46 -8.41
N ILE A 25 -4.01 17.15 -9.05
CA ILE A 25 -2.75 16.77 -8.37
C ILE A 25 -2.39 17.74 -7.23
N ASP A 26 -2.57 19.04 -7.45
CA ASP A 26 -2.25 20.09 -6.46
C ASP A 26 -3.11 20.01 -5.20
N GLU A 27 -4.40 19.68 -5.30
CA GLU A 27 -5.28 19.53 -4.14
C GLU A 27 -4.86 18.32 -3.31
N ARG A 28 -4.54 17.21 -4.00
CA ARG A 28 -4.08 15.98 -3.38
C ARG A 28 -2.75 16.18 -2.67
N LEU A 29 -1.81 16.86 -3.30
CA LEU A 29 -0.53 17.23 -2.70
C LEU A 29 -0.70 18.11 -1.47
N ASN A 30 -1.61 19.09 -1.54
CA ASN A 30 -1.93 19.94 -0.39
C ASN A 30 -2.49 19.11 0.77
N ASP A 31 -3.37 18.16 0.50
CA ASP A 31 -3.96 17.30 1.52
C ASP A 31 -2.96 16.30 2.10
N ALA A 32 -2.13 15.66 1.27
CA ALA A 32 -1.01 14.83 1.71
C ALA A 32 -0.04 15.63 2.58
N THR A 33 0.27 16.87 2.20
CA THR A 33 1.15 17.75 2.97
C THR A 33 0.53 18.12 4.31
N LYS A 34 -0.75 18.49 4.36
CA LYS A 34 -1.48 18.79 5.61
C LYS A 34 -1.51 17.58 6.53
N ILE A 35 -1.84 16.39 6.01
CA ILE A 35 -1.99 15.19 6.83
C ILE A 35 -0.64 14.71 7.35
N LYS A 36 0.44 14.83 6.56
CA LYS A 36 1.80 14.50 6.98
C LYS A 36 2.35 15.49 8.00
N ARG A 37 2.02 16.78 7.89
CA ARG A 37 2.32 17.78 8.95
C ARG A 37 1.60 17.45 10.26
N LYS A 38 0.35 16.98 10.18
CA LYS A 38 -0.44 16.62 11.37
C LYS A 38 0.03 15.30 12.01
N TYR A 39 0.47 14.34 11.21
CA TYR A 39 0.95 13.03 11.65
C TYR A 39 2.28 12.69 10.97
N PRO A 40 3.42 13.24 11.45
CA PRO A 40 4.72 13.07 10.81
C PRO A 40 5.17 11.60 10.79
N ASP A 41 4.78 10.83 11.79
CA ASP A 41 5.14 9.41 11.93
C ASP A 41 4.20 8.45 11.19
N ARG A 42 3.26 8.99 10.40
CA ARG A 42 2.29 8.21 9.63
C ARG A 42 2.33 8.56 8.15
N ILE A 43 1.93 7.59 7.35
CA ILE A 43 2.07 7.59 5.91
C ILE A 43 0.68 7.51 5.29
N PRO A 44 0.33 8.45 4.41
CA PRO A 44 -0.91 8.37 3.67
C PRO A 44 -0.78 7.32 2.54
N VAL A 45 -1.51 6.22 2.68
CA VAL A 45 -1.51 5.10 1.72
C VAL A 45 -2.91 4.94 1.13
N ILE A 46 -2.99 4.82 -0.20
CA ILE A 46 -4.23 4.52 -0.92
C ILE A 46 -4.16 3.08 -1.41
N VAL A 47 -5.14 2.26 -1.04
CA VAL A 47 -5.22 0.84 -1.38
C VAL A 47 -6.46 0.60 -2.25
N GLU A 48 -6.24 0.18 -3.50
CA GLU A 48 -7.30 -0.11 -4.45
C GLU A 48 -7.29 -1.59 -4.89
N ARG A 49 -8.45 -2.12 -5.26
CA ARG A 49 -8.53 -3.44 -5.87
C ARG A 49 -7.98 -3.38 -7.29
N HIS A 50 -7.20 -4.38 -7.67
CA HIS A 50 -6.81 -4.56 -9.08
C HIS A 50 -8.05 -4.93 -9.92
N PRO A 51 -8.29 -4.31 -11.08
CA PRO A 51 -9.53 -4.51 -11.86
C PRO A 51 -9.76 -5.97 -12.27
N GLY A 52 -8.69 -6.74 -12.51
CA GLY A 52 -8.78 -8.17 -12.83
C GLY A 52 -9.05 -9.10 -11.63
N SER A 53 -9.11 -8.58 -10.40
CA SER A 53 -9.19 -9.43 -9.21
C SER A 53 -10.61 -9.82 -8.84
N GLN A 54 -10.81 -11.08 -8.43
CA GLN A 54 -12.06 -11.60 -7.87
C GLN A 54 -12.22 -11.41 -6.35
N ILE A 55 -11.29 -10.71 -5.70
CA ILE A 55 -11.40 -10.36 -4.28
C ILE A 55 -12.45 -9.26 -4.10
N ASN A 56 -13.18 -9.27 -2.98
CA ASN A 56 -14.11 -8.21 -2.62
C ASN A 56 -13.41 -6.83 -2.50
N ASP A 57 -14.17 -5.76 -2.72
CA ASP A 57 -13.69 -4.39 -2.47
C ASP A 57 -13.54 -4.10 -0.97
N LEU A 58 -12.52 -3.31 -0.61
CA LEU A 58 -12.34 -2.78 0.74
C LEU A 58 -13.45 -1.78 1.08
N ASP A 59 -13.84 -1.73 2.36
CA ASP A 59 -14.77 -0.73 2.87
C ASP A 59 -14.19 0.69 2.78
N LYS A 60 -12.87 0.81 2.92
CA LYS A 60 -12.13 2.07 2.91
C LYS A 60 -10.81 1.89 2.16
N HIS A 61 -10.47 2.88 1.34
CA HIS A 61 -9.28 2.85 0.48
C HIS A 61 -8.14 3.73 0.98
N LYS A 62 -8.36 4.63 1.94
CA LYS A 62 -7.35 5.60 2.42
C LYS A 62 -6.92 5.25 3.84
N PHE A 63 -5.63 5.02 4.05
CA PHE A 63 -5.05 4.56 5.31
C PHE A 63 -3.94 5.50 5.79
N LEU A 64 -3.83 5.71 7.10
CA LEU A 64 -2.70 6.39 7.74
C LEU A 64 -1.85 5.38 8.51
N VAL A 65 -0.79 4.92 7.85
CA VAL A 65 0.03 3.79 8.24
C VAL A 65 1.27 4.24 9.03
N PRO A 66 1.61 3.67 10.20
CA PRO A 66 2.82 4.05 10.91
C PRO A 66 4.08 3.75 10.09
N ASN A 67 5.12 4.59 10.20
CA ASN A 67 6.34 4.46 9.41
C ASN A 67 7.07 3.12 9.65
N ASP A 68 7.04 2.61 10.88
CA ASP A 68 7.86 1.49 11.32
C ASP A 68 7.25 0.12 11.02
N ILE A 69 5.99 0.05 10.57
CA ILE A 69 5.39 -1.23 10.24
C ILE A 69 6.01 -1.77 8.96
N THR A 70 6.20 -3.08 8.91
CA THR A 70 6.68 -3.77 7.72
C THR A 70 5.56 -3.93 6.69
N VAL A 71 5.92 -4.09 5.41
CA VAL A 71 4.96 -4.40 4.35
C VAL A 71 4.20 -5.71 4.64
N ALA A 72 4.85 -6.70 5.27
CA ALA A 72 4.18 -7.94 5.67
C ALA A 72 3.08 -7.72 6.72
N GLN A 73 3.35 -6.89 7.73
CA GLN A 73 2.33 -6.48 8.71
C GLN A 73 1.20 -5.71 8.03
N PHE A 74 1.52 -4.79 7.12
CA PHE A 74 0.50 -4.06 6.36
C PHE A 74 -0.38 -5.00 5.53
N MET A 75 0.21 -5.99 4.84
CA MET A 75 -0.56 -6.99 4.10
C MET A 75 -1.47 -7.82 5.02
N TRP A 76 -1.00 -8.18 6.21
CA TRP A 76 -1.82 -8.89 7.19
C TRP A 76 -3.05 -8.07 7.61
N ILE A 77 -2.87 -6.76 7.82
CA ILE A 77 -3.96 -5.83 8.13
C ILE A 77 -4.98 -5.82 6.99
N ILE A 78 -4.53 -5.66 5.73
CA ILE A 78 -5.42 -5.66 4.56
C ILE A 78 -6.18 -6.99 4.45
N ARG A 79 -5.51 -8.13 4.70
CA ARG A 79 -6.14 -9.45 4.74
C ARG A 79 -7.26 -9.54 5.77
N LYS A 80 -7.02 -9.01 6.98
CA LYS A 80 -8.03 -8.97 8.06
C LYS A 80 -9.22 -8.09 7.70
N ARG A 81 -8.98 -6.95 7.06
CA ARG A 81 -10.03 -6.02 6.58
C ARG A 81 -10.92 -6.66 5.51
N LEU A 82 -10.31 -7.37 4.57
CA LEU A 82 -11.01 -8.14 3.53
C LEU A 82 -11.74 -9.38 4.07
N GLN A 83 -11.57 -9.71 5.35
CA GLN A 83 -12.04 -10.96 5.98
C GLN A 83 -11.63 -12.19 5.15
N LEU A 84 -10.43 -12.14 4.56
CA LEU A 84 -9.98 -13.13 3.59
C LEU A 84 -9.45 -14.39 4.31
N PRO A 85 -10.02 -15.58 4.05
CA PRO A 85 -9.57 -16.83 4.68
C PRO A 85 -8.12 -17.16 4.30
N ALA A 86 -7.41 -17.90 5.15
CA ALA A 86 -5.99 -18.25 4.99
C ALA A 86 -5.66 -18.95 3.65
N GLU A 87 -6.65 -19.64 3.07
CA GLU A 87 -6.54 -20.43 1.85
C GLU A 87 -6.49 -19.58 0.58
N LYS A 88 -7.08 -18.37 0.60
CA LYS A 88 -7.05 -17.47 -0.55
C LYS A 88 -5.74 -16.70 -0.59
N ALA A 89 -5.12 -16.61 -1.77
CA ALA A 89 -3.95 -15.78 -1.95
C ALA A 89 -4.32 -14.30 -1.89
N LEU A 90 -3.39 -13.48 -1.41
CA LEU A 90 -3.47 -12.02 -1.44
C LEU A 90 -2.09 -11.52 -1.87
N PHE A 91 -2.06 -10.78 -2.96
CA PHE A 91 -0.89 -10.11 -3.50
C PHE A 91 -1.09 -8.61 -3.35
N LEU A 92 -0.05 -7.90 -2.93
CA LEU A 92 0.00 -6.45 -2.81
C LEU A 92 1.09 -5.92 -3.73
N PHE A 93 0.75 -4.90 -4.51
CA PHE A 93 1.58 -4.24 -5.51
C PHE A 93 1.67 -2.77 -5.12
N PHE A 94 2.83 -2.14 -5.22
CA PHE A 94 3.03 -0.72 -4.97
C PHE A 94 3.75 -0.11 -6.17
N ASP A 95 3.11 0.78 -6.92
CA ASP A 95 3.74 1.45 -8.07
C ASP A 95 4.44 0.44 -9.01
N ASP A 96 3.70 -0.62 -9.38
CA ASP A 96 4.16 -1.80 -10.16
C ASP A 96 5.22 -2.70 -9.50
N PHE A 97 5.58 -2.48 -8.24
CA PHE A 97 6.50 -3.32 -7.48
C PHE A 97 5.75 -4.29 -6.56
N VAL A 98 6.10 -5.59 -6.60
CA VAL A 98 5.59 -6.61 -5.66
C VAL A 98 6.60 -6.85 -4.55
N PRO A 99 6.39 -6.34 -3.32
CA PRO A 99 7.29 -6.58 -2.20
C PRO A 99 7.20 -7.98 -1.57
N GLN A 100 6.33 -8.90 -2.04
CA GLN A 100 6.24 -10.27 -1.52
C GLN A 100 6.73 -11.38 -2.46
N SER A 101 7.69 -12.14 -1.93
CA SER A 101 8.32 -13.36 -2.45
C SER A 101 7.29 -14.41 -2.93
N ARG A 102 7.25 -14.72 -4.23
CA ARG A 102 7.89 -15.91 -4.83
C ARG A 102 8.52 -15.66 -6.20
N GLN A 103 8.38 -14.47 -6.79
CA GLN A 103 9.00 -14.13 -8.07
C GLN A 103 10.42 -13.55 -7.94
N VAL A 104 10.88 -13.23 -6.74
CA VAL A 104 12.26 -12.76 -6.55
C VAL A 104 13.29 -13.88 -6.82
N HIS A 105 12.85 -15.15 -6.77
CA HIS A 105 13.70 -16.31 -7.08
C HIS A 105 13.92 -16.52 -8.60
N CYS A 106 13.03 -16.05 -9.48
CA CYS A 106 13.23 -16.23 -10.93
C CYS A 106 14.14 -15.15 -11.56
N ILE A 107 14.23 -13.95 -10.99
CA ILE A 107 15.14 -12.89 -11.48
C ILE A 107 16.58 -13.01 -10.94
N ALA A 108 16.78 -13.62 -9.77
CA ALA A 108 18.12 -13.80 -9.19
C ALA A 108 18.99 -14.77 -10.02
N ASN A 109 18.39 -15.80 -10.63
CA ASN A 109 19.09 -16.77 -11.48
C ASN A 109 19.57 -16.20 -12.81
N VAL A 110 19.07 -15.03 -13.25
CA VAL A 110 19.46 -14.41 -14.53
C VAL A 110 20.62 -13.43 -14.35
N LEU A 111 20.83 -12.87 -13.14
CA LEU A 111 21.78 -11.78 -12.91
C LEU A 111 23.00 -12.14 -12.06
N ASN A 112 23.11 -13.37 -11.54
CA ASN A 112 24.27 -13.84 -10.75
C ASN A 112 24.64 -12.89 -9.57
N LEU A 113 23.64 -12.21 -9.00
CA LEU A 113 23.81 -11.34 -7.84
C LEU A 113 23.55 -12.15 -6.56
N SER A 114 24.42 -11.97 -5.55
CA SER A 114 24.38 -12.69 -4.28
C SER A 114 22.99 -12.66 -3.63
N ILE A 115 22.45 -13.85 -3.36
CA ILE A 115 21.09 -14.12 -2.86
C ILE A 115 20.78 -13.42 -1.51
N ASP A 116 21.79 -13.02 -0.74
CA ASP A 116 21.63 -12.38 0.58
C ASP A 116 21.03 -10.95 0.56
N LEU A 117 21.02 -10.27 -0.59
CA LEU A 117 20.44 -8.92 -0.72
C LEU A 117 18.97 -8.93 -1.17
N LEU A 118 18.50 -10.03 -1.76
CA LEU A 118 17.15 -10.15 -2.31
C LEU A 118 16.13 -10.64 -1.27
N ASP A 119 16.57 -11.33 -0.21
CA ASP A 119 15.72 -11.70 0.93
C ASP A 119 15.45 -10.51 1.88
N ARG A 120 16.39 -9.56 1.99
CA ARG A 120 16.23 -8.34 2.80
C ARG A 120 15.14 -7.37 2.31
N ARG A 121 14.63 -7.53 1.08
CA ARG A 121 13.55 -6.69 0.55
C ARG A 121 12.15 -7.10 1.03
N SER A 122 11.99 -8.31 1.57
CA SER A 122 10.73 -8.75 2.21
C SER A 122 10.49 -8.11 3.58
N LEU A 123 11.44 -7.31 4.08
CA LEU A 123 11.41 -6.65 5.39
C LEU A 123 11.30 -5.11 5.30
N TRP A 124 10.99 -4.57 4.12
CA TRP A 124 10.84 -3.11 3.98
C TRP A 124 9.76 -2.60 4.93
N THR A 125 10.10 -1.51 5.61
CA THR A 125 9.11 -0.72 6.36
C THR A 125 8.30 0.12 5.39
N MET A 126 7.07 0.44 5.78
CA MET A 126 6.21 1.34 5.01
C MET A 126 6.86 2.73 4.87
N GLY A 127 7.64 3.18 5.85
CA GLY A 127 8.44 4.41 5.79
C GLY A 127 9.50 4.41 4.69
N GLN A 128 10.28 3.33 4.59
CA GLN A 128 11.26 3.17 3.52
C GLN A 128 10.56 3.14 2.16
N LEU A 129 9.49 2.36 2.04
CA LEU A 129 8.72 2.24 0.79
C LEU A 129 8.13 3.59 0.36
N TYR A 130 7.58 4.36 1.29
CA TYR A 130 7.03 5.69 1.01
C TYR A 130 8.09 6.69 0.52
N ASN A 131 9.27 6.70 1.14
CA ASN A 131 10.33 7.63 0.74
C ASN A 131 10.86 7.33 -0.67
N GLU A 132 10.78 6.08 -1.11
CA GLU A 132 11.31 5.64 -2.40
C GLU A 132 10.25 5.59 -3.52
N ARG A 133 8.97 5.42 -3.19
CA ARG A 133 7.89 5.11 -4.15
C ARG A 133 6.62 5.96 -4.00
N LYS A 134 6.61 7.00 -3.17
CA LYS A 134 5.44 7.91 -3.15
C LYS A 134 5.29 8.58 -4.51
N SER A 135 4.05 8.81 -4.90
CA SER A 135 3.73 9.60 -6.10
C SER A 135 3.94 11.10 -5.83
N ASP A 136 3.91 11.89 -6.90
CA ASP A 136 4.05 13.35 -6.88
C ASP A 136 2.93 14.05 -6.10
N ASP A 137 1.79 13.37 -5.93
CA ASP A 137 0.68 13.84 -5.10
C ASP A 137 0.88 13.62 -3.60
N GLY A 138 2.01 13.04 -3.20
CA GLY A 138 2.38 12.79 -1.81
C GLY A 138 1.72 11.56 -1.16
N PHE A 139 0.99 10.75 -1.92
CA PHE A 139 0.44 9.47 -1.46
C PHE A 139 1.29 8.28 -1.94
N LEU A 140 1.24 7.19 -1.18
CA LEU A 140 1.71 5.88 -1.65
C LEU A 140 0.52 5.07 -2.13
N TYR A 141 0.63 4.51 -3.33
CA TYR A 141 -0.43 3.70 -3.93
C TYR A 141 -0.11 2.23 -3.80
N ALA A 142 -1.14 1.47 -3.46
CA ALA A 142 -1.09 0.04 -3.39
C ALA A 142 -2.29 -0.56 -4.13
N HIS A 143 -2.04 -1.62 -4.89
CA HIS A 143 -3.08 -2.44 -5.51
C HIS A 143 -3.06 -3.82 -4.88
N TYR A 144 -4.24 -4.42 -4.67
CA TYR A 144 -4.31 -5.81 -4.23
C TYR A 144 -5.02 -6.71 -5.24
N SER A 145 -4.57 -7.96 -5.32
CA SER A 145 -5.20 -8.99 -6.15
C SER A 145 -5.12 -10.37 -5.48
N GLY A 146 -6.11 -11.23 -5.72
CA GLY A 146 -6.05 -12.66 -5.38
C GLY A 146 -5.28 -13.51 -6.38
N GLU A 147 -4.93 -12.93 -7.52
CA GLU A 147 -4.16 -13.57 -8.58
C GLU A 147 -2.83 -12.84 -8.77
N ASN A 148 -1.80 -13.59 -9.16
CA ASN A 148 -0.48 -13.05 -9.45
C ASN A 148 -0.47 -12.46 -10.87
N SER A 149 -1.28 -11.42 -11.09
CA SER A 149 -1.48 -10.77 -12.38
C SER A 149 -0.43 -9.67 -12.62
N PHE A 150 0.86 -10.00 -12.46
CA PHE A 150 1.92 -9.07 -12.84
C PHE A 150 1.90 -8.91 -14.37
N GLY A 151 1.50 -7.74 -14.86
CA GLY A 151 1.62 -7.37 -16.28
C GLY A 151 0.40 -7.56 -17.18
N SER A 152 -0.83 -7.45 -16.69
CA SER A 152 -2.03 -7.37 -17.56
C SER A 152 -2.65 -5.96 -17.63
N LEU A 153 -1.82 -4.91 -17.62
CA LEU A 153 -2.22 -3.55 -18.00
C LEU A 153 -1.76 -3.26 -19.44
#